data_AF-A0A1T4XP73-F1
#
_entry.id   AF-A0A1T4XP73-F1
#
_cell.length_a   1.000
_cell.length_b   1.000
_cell.length_c   1.000
_cell.angle_alpha   90.00
_cell.angle_beta   90.00
_cell.angle_gamma   90.00
#
_symmetry.space_group_name_H-M   'P 1'
#
loop_
_entity.id
_entity.type
_entity.pdbx_description
1 polymer ?
#
loop_
_entity_poly.entity_id
_entity_poly.type
_entity_poly.pdbx_seq_one_letter_code
_entity_poly.pdbx_strand_id
1 'polypeptide(L)'
;MAMPIGEEYRPAWVQQRHWQRFAEEAKINFALLRKRSLALAKQVQINLDASSALLGMADSNLLAAIEQRVQQRCQWLEGRLGV
;
A
#
# COMPACT_ATOMS: atom_id res chain seq x y z
N MET A 1 -7.73 -8.97 -6.12
CA MET A 1 -6.95 -8.15 -7.07
C MET A 1 -7.17 -8.74 -8.46
N ALA A 2 -7.03 -7.94 -9.53
CA ALA A 2 -7.11 -8.47 -10.90
C ALA A 2 -5.90 -9.35 -11.24
N MET A 3 -4.73 -9.07 -10.67
CA MET A 3 -3.51 -9.89 -10.76
C MET A 3 -3.05 -10.29 -9.36
N PRO A 4 -2.51 -11.51 -9.16
CA PRO A 4 -1.98 -11.94 -7.88
C PRO A 4 -0.61 -11.33 -7.58
N ILE A 5 -0.25 -11.29 -6.30
CA ILE A 5 1.13 -11.03 -5.85
C ILE A 5 1.62 -12.33 -5.23
N GLY A 6 2.61 -12.98 -5.85
CA GLY A 6 3.14 -14.26 -5.37
C GLY A 6 2.05 -15.30 -5.12
N GLU A 7 1.18 -15.50 -6.11
CA GLU A 7 -0.01 -16.38 -6.09
C GLU A 7 -1.17 -15.96 -5.16
N GLU A 8 -1.05 -14.89 -4.36
CA GLU A 8 -2.14 -14.43 -3.49
C GLU A 8 -3.00 -13.37 -4.18
N TYR A 9 -4.31 -13.61 -4.23
CA TYR A 9 -5.31 -12.72 -4.86
C TYR A 9 -5.97 -11.75 -3.87
N ARG A 10 -5.94 -12.05 -2.57
CA ARG A 10 -6.58 -11.28 -1.50
C ARG A 10 -5.58 -10.28 -0.92
N PRO A 11 -5.78 -8.95 -1.11
CA PRO A 11 -4.84 -7.94 -0.61
C PRO A 11 -4.53 -8.06 0.88
N ALA A 12 -5.54 -8.42 1.69
CA ALA A 12 -5.37 -8.56 3.13
C ALA A 12 -4.46 -9.73 3.53
N TRP A 13 -4.23 -10.69 2.64
CA TRP A 13 -3.47 -11.92 2.91
C TRP A 13 -2.07 -11.89 2.30
N VAL A 14 -1.73 -10.85 1.53
CA VAL A 14 -0.39 -10.67 0.97
C VAL A 14 0.62 -10.49 2.11
N GLN A 15 1.59 -11.40 2.26
CA GLN A 15 2.64 -11.32 3.28
C GLN A 15 4.00 -11.11 2.61
N GLN A 16 5.07 -10.91 3.40
CA GLN A 16 6.43 -10.72 2.89
C GLN A 16 6.85 -11.79 1.88
N ARG A 17 6.55 -13.07 2.16
CA ARG A 17 6.85 -14.20 1.27
C ARG A 17 6.22 -14.07 -0.12
N HIS A 18 5.02 -13.48 -0.21
CA HIS A 18 4.34 -13.28 -1.49
C HIS A 18 5.03 -12.16 -2.30
N TRP A 19 5.50 -11.12 -1.62
CA TRP A 19 6.30 -10.06 -2.25
C TRP A 19 7.67 -10.55 -2.71
N GLN A 20 8.32 -11.41 -1.92
CA GLN A 20 9.59 -12.03 -2.30
C GLN A 20 9.41 -12.87 -3.55
N ARG A 21 8.41 -13.75 -3.56
CA ARG A 21 8.09 -14.58 -4.72
C ARG A 21 7.74 -13.74 -5.97
N PHE A 22 6.93 -12.69 -5.81
CA PHE A 22 6.63 -11.76 -6.88
C PHE A 22 7.90 -11.10 -7.45
N ALA A 23 8.84 -10.72 -6.58
CA ALA A 23 10.11 -10.13 -7.02
C ALA A 23 10.96 -11.13 -7.82
N GLU A 24 10.99 -12.40 -7.40
CA GLU A 24 11.68 -13.49 -8.11
C GLU A 24 11.05 -13.74 -9.49
N GLU A 25 9.72 -13.86 -9.56
CA GLU A 25 8.96 -14.08 -10.80
C GLU A 25 9.13 -12.91 -11.78
N ALA A 26 9.10 -11.68 -11.29
CA ALA A 26 9.29 -10.47 -12.08
C ALA A 26 10.78 -10.13 -12.35
N LYS A 27 11.72 -10.93 -11.84
CA LYS A 27 13.18 -10.72 -11.97
C LYS A 27 13.65 -9.33 -11.51
N ILE A 28 13.08 -8.84 -10.40
CA ILE A 28 13.43 -7.55 -9.79
C ILE A 28 14.11 -7.76 -8.44
N ASN A 29 14.97 -6.81 -8.07
CA ASN A 29 15.64 -6.85 -6.77
C ASN A 29 14.62 -6.63 -5.63
N PHE A 30 14.49 -7.61 -4.73
CA PHE A 30 13.55 -7.56 -3.61
C PHE A 30 13.80 -6.38 -2.65
N ALA A 31 15.07 -6.05 -2.36
CA ALA A 31 15.39 -4.92 -1.50
C ALA A 31 14.99 -3.58 -2.14
N LEU A 32 15.15 -3.46 -3.47
CA LEU A 32 14.68 -2.30 -4.21
C LEU A 32 13.15 -2.21 -4.21
N LEU A 33 12.45 -3.32 -4.46
CA LEU A 33 10.99 -3.38 -4.37
C LEU A 33 10.52 -2.94 -2.98
N ARG A 34 11.08 -3.52 -1.92
CA ARG A 34 10.79 -3.16 -0.52
C ARG A 34 10.97 -1.66 -0.29
N LYS A 35 12.13 -1.11 -0.67
CA LYS A 35 12.43 0.31 -0.51
C LYS A 35 11.42 1.20 -1.22
N ARG A 36 11.05 0.87 -2.47
CA ARG A 36 10.11 1.65 -3.28
C ARG A 36 8.68 1.56 -2.74
N SER A 37 8.24 0.37 -2.33
CA SER A 37 6.93 0.15 -1.72
C SER A 37 6.76 0.95 -0.42
N LEU A 38 7.76 0.93 0.46
CA LEU A 38 7.73 1.71 1.70
C LEU A 38 7.76 3.22 1.44
N ALA A 39 8.59 3.67 0.47
CA ALA A 39 8.62 5.07 0.08
C ALA A 39 7.25 5.54 -0.46
N LEU A 40 6.57 4.70 -1.25
CA LEU A 40 5.23 4.99 -1.74
C LEU A 40 4.22 5.11 -0.59
N ALA A 41 4.20 4.17 0.35
CA ALA A 41 3.30 4.23 1.51
C ALA A 41 3.49 5.53 2.30
N LYS A 42 4.74 5.93 2.54
CA LYS A 42 5.07 7.18 3.23
C LYS A 42 4.62 8.42 2.44
N GLN A 43 4.84 8.43 1.12
CA GLN A 43 4.39 9.54 0.27
C GLN A 43 2.86 9.67 0.26
N VAL A 44 2.13 8.55 0.22
CA VAL A 44 0.67 8.56 0.30
C VAL A 44 0.20 9.16 1.63
N GLN A 45 0.78 8.73 2.75
CA GLN A 45 0.42 9.28 4.07
C GLN A 45 0.66 10.80 4.15
N ILE A 46 1.80 11.29 3.65
CA ILE A 46 2.14 12.72 3.69
C ILE A 46 1.17 13.57 2.85
N ASN A 47 0.71 13.05 1.72
CA ASN A 47 -0.08 13.83 0.76
C ASN A 47 -1.60 13.56 0.87
N LEU A 48 -2.04 12.75 1.83
CA LEU A 48 -3.44 12.38 1.98
C LEU A 48 -4.30 13.62 2.26
N ASP A 49 -3.93 14.41 3.25
CA ASP A 49 -4.67 15.62 3.65
C ASP A 49 -4.77 16.64 2.50
N ALA A 50 -3.66 16.85 1.78
CA ALA A 50 -3.64 17.74 0.62
C ALA A 50 -4.55 17.24 -0.51
N SER A 51 -4.58 15.92 -0.75
CA SER A 51 -5.46 15.31 -1.75
C SER A 51 -6.93 15.43 -1.35
N SER A 52 -7.22 15.25 -0.07
CA SER A 52 -8.56 15.41 0.50
C SER A 52 -9.08 16.84 0.42
N ALA A 53 -8.22 17.83 0.70
CA ALA A 53 -8.57 19.24 0.57
C ALA A 53 -8.96 19.62 -0.87
N LEU A 54 -8.25 19.09 -1.87
CA LEU A 54 -8.54 19.32 -3.29
C LEU A 54 -9.89 18.77 -3.75
N LEU A 55 -10.42 17.76 -3.07
CA LEU A 55 -11.73 17.18 -3.40
C LEU A 55 -12.90 18.06 -2.95
N GLY A 56 -12.67 19.07 -2.10
CA GLY A 56 -13.71 19.99 -1.63
C GLY A 56 -14.81 19.31 -0.80
N MET A 57 -14.50 18.18 -0.16
CA MET A 57 -15.45 17.34 0.58
C MET A 57 -15.13 17.30 2.09
N ALA A 58 -14.84 18.45 2.70
CA ALA A 58 -14.29 18.56 4.05
C ALA A 58 -15.13 17.87 5.16
N ASP A 59 -16.46 17.79 5.01
CA ASP A 59 -17.37 17.21 6.00
C ASP A 59 -17.97 15.86 5.59
N SER A 60 -17.38 15.21 4.59
CA SER A 60 -17.88 13.94 4.08
C SER A 60 -17.45 12.76 4.95
N ASN A 61 -18.40 12.12 5.62
CA ASN A 61 -18.17 10.84 6.31
C ASN A 61 -17.57 9.77 5.38
N LEU A 62 -17.86 9.84 4.08
CA LEU A 62 -17.27 8.96 3.08
C LEU A 62 -15.77 9.25 2.91
N LEU A 63 -15.38 10.53 2.87
CA LEU A 63 -13.97 10.90 2.73
C LEU A 63 -13.17 10.43 3.94
N ALA A 64 -13.68 10.66 5.16
CA ALA A 64 -13.06 10.18 6.39
C ALA A 64 -12.90 8.64 6.39
N ALA A 65 -13.91 7.91 5.92
CA ALA A 65 -13.84 6.45 5.80
C ALA A 65 -12.82 5.98 4.75
N ILE A 66 -12.65 6.73 3.65
CA ILE A 66 -11.64 6.46 2.63
C ILE A 66 -10.25 6.72 3.19
N GLU A 67 -10.02 7.86 3.84
CA GLU A 67 -8.74 8.22 4.46
C GLU A 67 -8.29 7.16 5.48
N GLN A 68 -9.21 6.75 6.36
CA GLN A 68 -8.95 5.70 7.35
C GLN A 68 -8.56 4.39 6.67
N ARG A 69 -9.25 4.01 5.58
CA ARG A 69 -8.90 2.81 4.81
C ARG A 69 -7.53 2.95 4.15
N VAL A 70 -7.20 4.10 3.57
CA VAL A 70 -5.89 4.35 2.95
C VAL A 70 -4.78 4.21 4.00
N GLN A 71 -4.92 4.85 5.16
CA GLN A 71 -3.96 4.75 6.27
C GLN A 71 -3.76 3.31 6.74
N GLN A 72 -4.85 2.55 6.93
CA GLN A 72 -4.77 1.13 7.29
C GLN A 72 -3.98 0.32 6.25
N ARG A 73 -4.14 0.60 4.95
CA ARG A 73 -3.39 -0.12 3.90
C ARG A 73 -1.92 0.25 3.87
N CYS A 74 -1.58 1.51 4.12
CA CYS A 74 -0.19 1.92 4.27
C CYS A 74 0.47 1.20 5.46
N GLN A 75 -0.20 1.14 6.61
CA GLN A 75 0.28 0.42 7.79
C GLN A 75 0.44 -1.08 7.54
N TRP A 76 -0.46 -1.70 6.77
CA TRP A 76 -0.30 -3.10 6.37
C TRP A 76 0.98 -3.31 5.56
N LEU A 77 1.23 -2.44 4.57
CA LEU A 77 2.42 -2.55 3.74
C LEU A 77 3.69 -2.39 4.57
N GLU A 78 3.71 -1.42 5.49
CA GLU A 78 4.80 -1.21 6.44
C GLU A 78 4.99 -2.40 7.39
N GLY A 79 3.93 -2.97 7.96
CA GLY A 79 4.04 -4.15 8.82
C GLY A 79 4.54 -5.41 8.10
N ARG A 80 4.34 -5.50 6.78
CA ARG A 80 4.70 -6.67 5.97
C ARG A 80 6.08 -6.55 5.31
N LEU A 81 6.53 -5.34 5.04
CA LEU A 81 7.78 -5.06 4.34
C LEU A 81 8.75 -4.22 5.18
N GLY A 82 8.37 -3.75 6.37
CA GLY A 82 9.17 -2.85 7.20
C GLY A 82 10.16 -3.53 8.14
N VAL A 83 10.09 -4.87 8.30
CA VAL A 83 11.02 -5.67 9.12
C VAL A 83 12.25 -6.07 8.33
#